data_AF-A0A0J5K9Y6-F1
#
_entry.id   AF-A0A0J5K9Y6-F1
#
_cell.length_a   1.000
_cell.length_b   1.000
_cell.length_c   1.000
_cell.angle_alpha   90.00
_cell.angle_beta   90.00
_cell.angle_gamma   90.00
#
_symmetry.space_group_name_H-M   'P 1'
#
loop_
_entity.id
_entity.type
_entity.pdbx_description
1 polymer ?
#
loop_
_entity_poly.entity_id
_entity_poly.type
_entity_poly.pdbx_seq_one_letter_code
_entity_poly.pdbx_strand_id
1 'polypeptide(L)'
;MTKRDIFSELQEGIEAWGELNAGKKTLRTHRVNTRDLAIAPEDLVKVREQLNLSQAVFARYLHAGLKTYQNWEQGLASPNKQAVLLIRMIEKSPSVLSQLAAI
;
A
#
# COMPACT_ATOMS: atom_id res chain seq x y z
N MET A 1 13.76 -24.62 32.84
CA MET A 1 13.64 -24.08 31.47
C MET A 1 14.46 -24.98 30.57
N THR A 2 13.82 -25.71 29.67
CA THR A 2 14.53 -26.55 28.69
C THR A 2 15.37 -25.64 27.79
N LYS A 3 16.65 -26.00 27.64
CA LYS A 3 17.62 -25.27 26.83
C LYS A 3 17.19 -25.43 25.36
N ARG A 4 16.89 -24.32 24.69
CA ARG A 4 16.48 -24.30 23.29
C ARG A 4 17.55 -24.93 22.41
N ASP A 5 17.19 -25.93 21.60
CA ASP A 5 18.07 -26.55 20.62
C ASP A 5 17.75 -26.03 19.22
N ILE A 6 18.55 -25.07 18.77
CA ILE A 6 18.37 -24.42 17.48
C ILE A 6 18.60 -25.38 16.31
N PHE A 7 19.50 -26.36 16.46
CA PHE A 7 19.83 -27.27 15.37
C PHE A 7 18.65 -28.21 15.09
N SER A 8 18.06 -28.78 16.14
CA SER A 8 16.87 -29.63 16.01
C SER A 8 15.66 -28.86 15.45
N GLU A 9 15.42 -27.63 15.90
CA GLU A 9 14.34 -26.78 15.37
C GLU A 9 14.50 -26.47 13.87
N LEU A 10 15.74 -26.21 13.43
CA LEU A 10 16.01 -25.95 12.00
C LEU A 10 15.84 -27.22 11.17
N GLN A 11 16.29 -28.38 11.67
CA GLN A 11 16.11 -29.66 10.98
C GLN A 11 14.62 -29.98 10.81
N GLU A 12 13.81 -29.78 11.86
CA GLU A 12 12.35 -29.94 11.81
C GLU A 12 11.72 -28.98 10.78
N GLY A 13 12.17 -27.72 10.73
CA GLY A 13 11.67 -26.74 9.76
C GLY A 13 11.96 -27.11 8.30
N ILE A 14 13.16 -27.63 8.02
CA ILE A 14 13.56 -28.07 6.67
C ILE A 14 12.78 -29.32 6.26
N GLU A 15 12.61 -30.29 7.16
CA GLU A 15 11.82 -31.50 6.90
C GLU A 15 10.36 -31.14 6.62
N ALA A 16 9.75 -30.28 7.44
CA ALA A 16 8.39 -29.78 7.24
C ALA A 16 8.22 -29.03 5.90
N TRP A 17 9.26 -28.31 5.45
CA TRP A 17 9.26 -27.67 4.12
C TRP A 17 9.35 -28.70 2.98
N GLY A 18 10.13 -29.77 3.14
CA GLY A 18 10.17 -30.90 2.20
C GLY A 18 8.80 -31.59 2.07
N GLU A 19 8.12 -31.83 3.19
CA GLU A 19 6.76 -32.40 3.21
C GLU A 19 5.73 -31.48 2.55
N LEU A 20 5.86 -30.16 2.70
CA LEU A 20 5.05 -29.18 1.98
C LEU A 20 5.24 -29.30 0.46
N ASN A 21 6.48 -29.34 -0.01
CA ASN A 21 6.79 -29.46 -1.43
C ASN A 21 6.30 -30.79 -2.03
N ALA A 22 6.28 -31.87 -1.24
CA ALA A 22 5.71 -33.16 -1.61
C ALA A 22 4.16 -33.20 -1.53
N GLY A 23 3.51 -32.10 -1.13
CA GLY A 23 2.06 -32.03 -0.96
C GLY A 23 1.51 -32.80 0.25
N LYS A 24 2.38 -33.24 1.16
CA LYS A 24 2.03 -34.08 2.33
C LYS A 24 1.68 -33.25 3.56
N LYS A 25 2.10 -31.99 3.62
CA LYS A 25 1.92 -31.10 4.76
C LYS A 25 1.50 -29.71 4.31
N THR A 26 0.65 -29.05 5.09
CA THR A 26 0.28 -27.65 4.87
C THR A 26 0.93 -26.78 5.93
N LEU A 27 1.80 -25.87 5.52
CA LEU A 27 2.41 -24.88 6.40
C LEU A 27 1.64 -23.56 6.35
N ARG A 28 1.69 -22.78 7.44
CA ARG A 28 1.13 -21.42 7.48
C ARG A 28 1.78 -20.60 6.37
N THR A 29 0.99 -20.29 5.35
CA THR A 29 1.47 -19.60 4.15
C THR A 29 0.74 -18.28 4.01
N HIS A 30 1.49 -17.19 3.83
CA HIS A 30 0.93 -15.88 3.53
C HIS A 30 1.20 -15.55 2.05
N ARG A 31 0.18 -15.67 1.20
CA ARG A 31 0.30 -15.30 -0.21
C ARG A 31 0.10 -13.80 -0.35
N VAL A 32 1.12 -13.11 -0.83
CA VAL A 32 1.04 -11.68 -1.14
C VAL A 32 0.77 -11.50 -2.62
N ASN A 33 -0.26 -10.75 -2.97
CA ASN A 33 -0.52 -10.31 -4.34
C ASN A 33 -0.15 -8.84 -4.47
N THR A 34 0.96 -8.57 -5.16
CA THR A 34 1.39 -7.19 -5.46
C THR A 34 0.88 -6.81 -6.84
N ARG A 35 -0.25 -6.09 -6.87
CA ARG A 35 -0.69 -5.43 -8.11
C ARG A 35 0.03 -4.09 -8.24
N ASP A 36 0.43 -3.74 -9.45
CA ASP A 36 0.90 -2.39 -9.72
C ASP A 36 -0.23 -1.39 -9.48
N LEU A 37 0.04 -0.41 -8.63
CA LEU A 37 -0.90 0.65 -8.33
C LEU A 37 -0.65 1.81 -9.28
N ALA A 38 -1.67 2.12 -10.09
CA ALA A 38 -1.72 3.30 -10.94
C ALA A 38 -3.06 4.04 -10.70
N ILE A 39 -3.05 5.34 -11.00
CA ILE A 39 -4.24 6.18 -10.97
C ILE A 39 -4.27 7.02 -12.24
N ALA A 40 -5.41 7.04 -12.92
CA ALA A 40 -5.61 7.92 -14.07
C ALA A 40 -5.81 9.36 -13.59
N PRO A 41 -5.41 10.39 -14.36
CA PRO A 41 -5.64 11.79 -14.01
C PRO A 41 -7.11 12.10 -13.68
N GLU A 42 -8.04 11.52 -14.46
CA GLU A 42 -9.48 11.66 -14.27
C GLU A 42 -9.97 11.07 -12.93
N ASP A 43 -9.40 9.95 -12.51
CA ASP A 43 -9.74 9.33 -11.23
C ASP A 43 -9.21 10.16 -10.06
N LEU A 44 -8.03 10.77 -10.20
CA LEU A 44 -7.49 11.69 -9.20
C LEU A 44 -8.41 12.90 -8.98
N VAL A 45 -8.92 13.48 -10.08
CA VAL A 45 -9.89 14.57 -10.05
C VAL A 45 -11.17 14.14 -9.30
N LYS A 46 -11.71 12.96 -9.64
CA LYS A 46 -12.91 12.43 -8.97
C LYS A 46 -12.72 12.25 -7.47
N VAL A 47 -11.59 11.68 -7.04
CA VAL A 47 -11.28 11.49 -5.61
C VAL A 47 -11.28 12.83 -4.88
N ARG A 48 -10.61 13.85 -5.44
CA ARG A 48 -10.57 15.19 -4.85
C ARG A 48 -11.97 15.81 -4.75
N GLU A 49 -12.77 15.67 -5.80
CA GLU A 49 -14.11 16.27 -5.88
C GLU A 49 -15.12 15.59 -4.96
N GLN A 50 -15.05 14.26 -4.79
CA GLN A 50 -15.86 13.54 -3.81
C GLN A 50 -15.64 14.02 -2.37
N LEU A 51 -14.46 14.58 -2.09
CA LEU A 51 -14.09 15.13 -0.79
C LEU A 51 -14.40 16.63 -0.67
N ASN A 52 -14.93 17.25 -1.73
CA ASN A 52 -15.19 18.69 -1.83
C ASN A 52 -13.95 19.56 -1.51
N LEU A 53 -12.76 19.11 -1.96
CA LEU A 53 -11.51 19.83 -1.72
C LEU A 53 -11.04 20.57 -2.97
N SER A 54 -10.43 21.75 -2.74
CA SER A 54 -9.67 22.43 -3.79
C SER A 54 -8.34 21.71 -4.05
N GLN A 55 -7.76 21.91 -5.24
CA GLN A 55 -6.46 21.34 -5.59
C GLN A 55 -5.38 21.70 -4.57
N ALA A 56 -5.35 22.95 -4.09
CA ALA A 56 -4.37 23.42 -3.12
C ALA A 56 -4.50 22.76 -1.75
N VAL A 57 -5.73 22.55 -1.29
CA VAL A 57 -5.98 21.88 -0.01
C VAL A 57 -5.59 20.41 -0.09
N PHE A 58 -5.97 19.72 -1.16
CA PHE A 58 -5.66 18.30 -1.32
C PHE A 58 -4.17 18.06 -1.56
N ALA A 59 -3.50 18.92 -2.32
CA ALA A 59 -2.04 18.90 -2.45
C ALA A 59 -1.33 19.04 -1.09
N ARG A 60 -1.85 19.92 -0.21
CA ARG A 60 -1.31 20.11 1.13
C ARG A 60 -1.45 18.85 1.99
N TYR A 61 -2.60 18.18 1.97
CA TYR A 61 -2.78 16.90 2.68
C TYR A 61 -1.82 15.80 2.21
N LEU A 62 -1.45 15.82 0.94
CA LEU A 62 -0.51 14.85 0.35
C LEU A 62 0.96 15.28 0.47
N HIS A 63 1.25 16.40 1.14
CA HIS A 63 2.58 17.05 1.17
C HIS A 63 3.21 17.20 -0.23
N ALA A 64 2.38 17.46 -1.23
CA ALA A 64 2.80 17.71 -2.61
C ALA A 64 2.78 19.21 -2.92
N GLY A 65 3.68 19.65 -3.80
CA GLY A 65 3.61 21.01 -4.35
C GLY A 65 2.34 21.18 -5.18
N LEU A 66 1.69 22.35 -5.09
CA LEU A 66 0.47 22.65 -5.85
C LEU A 66 0.67 22.39 -7.36
N LYS A 67 1.77 22.87 -7.93
CA LYS A 67 2.07 22.69 -9.35
C LYS A 67 2.25 21.20 -9.71
N THR A 68 2.89 20.43 -8.82
CA THR A 68 3.05 18.98 -8.99
C THR A 68 1.69 18.28 -9.01
N TYR A 69 0.82 18.60 -8.06
CA TYR A 69 -0.52 18.04 -7.99
C TYR A 69 -1.37 18.39 -9.22
N GLN A 70 -1.30 19.65 -9.68
CA GLN A 70 -1.96 20.07 -10.92
C GLN A 70 -1.45 19.32 -12.14
N ASN A 71 -0.14 19.10 -12.24
CA ASN A 71 0.43 18.31 -13.33
C ASN A 71 -0.05 16.86 -13.31
N TRP A 72 -0.34 16.29 -12.13
CA TRP A 72 -0.94 14.95 -12.00
C TRP A 72 -2.38 14.92 -12.53
N GLU A 73 -3.23 15.87 -12.12
CA GLU A 73 -4.61 15.96 -12.62
C GLU A 73 -4.68 16.26 -14.12
N GLN A 74 -3.68 16.95 -14.68
CA GLN A 74 -3.57 17.22 -16.11
C GLN A 74 -2.91 16.09 -16.91
N GLY A 75 -2.39 15.04 -16.25
CA GLY A 75 -1.66 13.96 -16.91
C GLY A 75 -0.29 14.35 -17.49
N LEU A 76 0.24 15.53 -17.13
CA LEU A 76 1.58 15.99 -17.52
C LEU A 76 2.68 15.27 -16.72
N ALA A 77 2.33 14.71 -15.57
CA ALA A 77 3.19 13.88 -14.74
C ALA A 77 2.36 12.82 -14.02
N SER A 78 3.01 11.75 -13.55
CA SER A 78 2.36 10.72 -12.74
C SER A 78 2.80 10.81 -11.27
N PRO A 79 1.91 10.57 -10.29
CA PRO A 79 2.29 10.45 -8.90
C PRO A 79 3.26 9.27 -8.68
N ASN A 80 4.13 9.38 -7.67
CA ASN A 80 4.96 8.26 -7.25
C ASN A 80 4.12 7.15 -6.59
N LYS A 81 4.66 5.93 -6.46
CA LYS A 81 3.93 4.76 -5.95
C LYS A 81 3.31 4.99 -4.57
N GLN A 82 3.99 5.73 -3.70
CA GLN A 82 3.52 6.06 -2.35
C GLN A 82 2.35 7.04 -2.39
N ALA A 83 2.41 8.06 -3.24
CA ALA A 83 1.32 9.00 -3.46
C ALA A 83 0.09 8.28 -4.04
N VAL A 84 0.27 7.40 -5.03
CA VAL A 84 -0.82 6.58 -5.56
C VAL A 84 -1.46 5.73 -4.46
N LEU A 85 -0.66 5.09 -3.60
CA LEU A 85 -1.17 4.33 -2.47
C LEU A 85 -2.01 5.20 -1.53
N LEU A 86 -1.50 6.36 -1.12
CA LEU A 86 -2.23 7.28 -0.24
C LEU A 86 -3.55 7.75 -0.86
N ILE A 87 -3.53 8.13 -2.14
CA ILE A 87 -4.74 8.56 -2.85
C ILE A 87 -5.76 7.42 -2.90
N ARG A 88 -5.35 6.19 -3.22
CA ARG A 88 -6.24 5.01 -3.22
C ARG A 88 -6.76 4.67 -1.82
N MET A 89 -5.96 4.89 -0.78
CA MET A 89 -6.41 4.71 0.61
C MET A 89 -7.48 5.73 0.98
N ILE A 90 -7.30 7.00 0.59
CA ILE A 90 -8.28 8.06 0.80
C ILE A 90 -9.57 7.78 0.02
N GLU A 91 -9.47 7.36 -1.24
CA GLU A 91 -10.61 6.94 -2.08
C GLU A 91 -11.43 5.83 -1.40
N LYS A 92 -10.75 4.82 -0.83
CA LYS A 92 -11.42 3.71 -0.13
C LYS A 92 -11.96 4.13 1.24
N SER A 93 -11.31 5.07 1.91
CA SER A 93 -11.63 5.46 3.28
C SER A 93 -11.30 6.95 3.51
N PRO A 94 -12.29 7.85 3.38
CA PRO A 94 -12.07 9.29 3.56
C PRO A 94 -11.51 9.68 4.93
N SER A 95 -11.68 8.84 5.97
CA SER A 95 -11.12 9.08 7.31
C SER A 95 -9.58 9.10 7.34
N VAL A 96 -8.91 8.52 6.35
CA VAL A 96 -7.44 8.60 6.21
C VAL A 96 -6.99 10.05 6.05
N LEU A 97 -7.81 10.91 5.44
CA LEU A 97 -7.48 12.31 5.26
C LEU A 97 -7.36 13.05 6.61
N SER A 98 -8.19 12.71 7.59
CA SER A 98 -8.08 13.22 8.95
C SER A 98 -6.84 12.71 9.68
N GLN A 99 -6.38 11.49 9.36
CA GLN A 99 -5.12 10.97 9.90
C GLN A 99 -3.92 11.71 9.31
N LEU A 100 -3.94 11.99 8.00
CA LEU A 100 -2.91 12.79 7.34
C LEU A 100 -2.88 14.24 7.85
N ALA A 101 -4.04 14.80 8.20
CA ALA A 101 -4.15 16.14 8.78
C ALA A 101 -3.47 16.29 10.16
N ALA A 102 -3.32 15.18 10.88
CA ALA A 102 -2.84 15.15 12.26
C ALA A 102 -1.34 14.90 12.39
N ILE A 103 -0.63 14.75 11.26
CA ILE A 103 0.82 14.54 11.16
C ILE A 103 1.50 15.88 10.85
#